data_AF-A0A5C9B9E9-F1
#
_entry.id   AF-A0A5C9B9E9-F1
#
_cell.length_a   1.000
_cell.length_b   1.000
_cell.length_c   1.000
_cell.angle_alpha   90.00
_cell.angle_beta   90.00
_cell.angle_gamma   90.00
#
_symmetry.space_group_name_H-M   'P 1'
#
loop_
_entity.id
_entity.type
_entity.pdbx_description
1 polymer ?
#
loop_
_entity_poly.entity_id
_entity_poly.type
_entity_poly.pdbx_seq_one_letter_code
_entity_poly.pdbx_strand_id
1 'polypeptide(L)' 'METKPTRGRPPKGGETRTARIGIRAEPSDKERYARAAEIAKLSLSDWMKARLDRAARRELGD' A
#
# COMPACT_ATOMS: atom_id res chain seq x y z
N MET A 1 21.27 29.52 -33.65
CA MET A 1 19.85 29.11 -33.58
C MET A 1 19.70 28.17 -32.40
N GLU A 2 19.21 28.69 -31.28
CA GLU A 2 19.04 27.92 -30.03
C GLU A 2 17.84 26.98 -30.18
N THR A 3 18.07 25.68 -30.03
CA THR A 3 17.06 24.64 -30.18
C THR A 3 16.19 24.57 -28.93
N LYS A 4 14.90 24.91 -29.08
CA LYS A 4 13.88 24.82 -28.04
C LYS A 4 13.78 23.37 -27.53
N PRO A 5 13.80 23.11 -26.21
CA PRO A 5 13.68 21.76 -25.70
C PRO A 5 12.31 21.20 -26.07
N THR A 6 12.32 20.04 -26.74
CA THR A 6 11.13 19.29 -27.08
C THR A 6 10.36 19.00 -25.78
N ARG A 7 9.09 19.44 -25.71
CA ARG A 7 8.14 19.03 -24.66
C ARG A 7 7.82 17.55 -24.85
N GLY A 8 8.78 16.69 -24.54
CA GLY A 8 8.60 15.26 -24.43
C GLY A 8 7.79 14.92 -23.18
N ARG A 9 7.23 13.71 -23.17
CA ARG A 9 6.51 13.11 -22.04
C ARG A 9 7.27 13.40 -20.73
N PRO A 10 6.58 13.78 -19.64
CA PRO A 10 7.23 13.97 -18.35
C PRO A 10 8.16 12.79 -18.04
N PRO A 11 9.35 13.05 -17.45
CA PRO A 11 10.28 11.99 -17.09
C PRO A 11 9.52 10.97 -16.26
N LYS A 12 9.69 9.68 -16.55
CA LYS A 12 9.13 8.61 -15.72
C LYS A 12 9.74 8.78 -14.33
N GLY A 13 9.06 9.49 -13.43
CA GLY A 13 9.46 9.65 -12.03
C GLY A 13 9.75 8.28 -11.44
N GLY A 14 10.85 8.08 -10.73
CA GLY A 14 11.24 8.84 -9.55
C GLY A 14 10.72 8.03 -8.36
N GLU A 15 11.63 7.37 -7.64
CA GLU A 15 11.46 6.49 -6.47
C GLU A 15 10.01 6.10 -6.11
N THR A 16 9.69 4.82 -6.26
CA THR A 16 8.37 4.28 -5.92
C THR A 16 8.06 4.57 -4.45
N ARG A 17 7.17 5.53 -4.18
CA ARG A 17 6.75 5.95 -2.82
C ARG A 17 6.18 4.82 -1.96
N THR A 18 5.86 3.68 -2.56
CA THR A 18 5.24 2.53 -1.91
C THR A 18 5.82 1.23 -2.47
N ALA A 19 6.20 0.32 -1.58
CA ALA A 19 6.59 -1.05 -1.95
C ALA A 19 5.38 -2.00 -1.87
N ARG A 20 5.35 -3.01 -2.74
CA ARG A 20 4.33 -4.07 -2.70
C ARG A 20 4.73 -5.14 -1.70
N ILE A 21 3.81 -5.49 -0.79
CA ILE A 21 3.95 -6.62 0.13
C ILE A 21 3.03 -7.75 -0.34
N GLY A 22 3.58 -8.95 -0.50
CA GLY A 22 2.82 -10.16 -0.82
C GLY A 22 2.67 -11.04 0.42
N ILE A 23 1.45 -11.54 0.67
CA ILE A 23 1.14 -12.40 1.82
C ILE A 23 0.48 -13.67 1.27
N ARG A 24 0.95 -14.84 1.72
CA ARG A 24 0.23 -16.11 1.52
C ARG A 24 -0.73 -16.29 2.69
N ALA A 25 -1.99 -16.55 2.39
CA ALA A 25 -3.04 -16.79 3.38
C ALA A 25 -3.97 -17.86 2.85
N GLU A 26 -4.66 -18.56 3.75
CA GLU A 26 -5.72 -19.48 3.35
C GLU A 26 -6.90 -18.69 2.75
N PRO A 27 -7.70 -19.31 1.86
CA PRO A 27 -8.89 -18.66 1.31
C PRO A 27 -9.83 -18.14 2.40
N SER A 28 -10.05 -18.93 3.45
CA SER A 28 -10.92 -18.57 4.58
C SER A 28 -10.39 -17.39 5.39
N ASP A 29 -9.07 -17.24 5.52
CA ASP A 29 -8.47 -16.06 6.17
C ASP A 29 -8.76 -14.80 5.36
N LYS A 30 -8.60 -14.88 4.04
CA LYS A 30 -8.86 -13.74 3.15
C LYS A 30 -10.31 -13.28 3.26
N GLU A 31 -11.26 -14.21 3.29
CA GLU A 31 -12.68 -13.88 3.48
C GLU A 31 -12.94 -13.24 4.85
N ARG A 32 -12.32 -13.78 5.91
CA ARG A 32 -12.44 -13.22 7.25
C ARG A 32 -11.90 -11.80 7.33
N TYR A 33 -10.74 -11.53 6.72
CA TYR A 33 -10.15 -10.19 6.67
C TYR A 33 -11.00 -9.23 5.83
N ALA A 34 -11.55 -9.70 4.70
CA ALA A 34 -12.44 -8.89 3.87
C ALA A 34 -13.68 -8.45 4.67
N ARG A 35 -14.37 -9.38 5.34
CA ARG A 35 -15.53 -9.06 6.18
C ARG A 35 -15.18 -8.09 7.31
N ALA A 36 -14.03 -8.28 7.95
CA ALA A 36 -13.57 -7.38 9.00
C ALA A 36 -13.24 -5.96 8.47
N ALA A 37 -12.75 -5.87 7.22
CA ALA A 37 -12.53 -4.60 6.54
C ALA A 37 -13.84 -3.90 6.18
N GLU A 38 -14.84 -4.65 5.73
CA GLU A 38 -16.18 -4.13 5.44
C GLU A 38 -16.86 -3.56 6.70
N ILE A 39 -16.79 -4.27 7.83
CA ILE A 39 -17.32 -3.79 9.13
C ILE A 39 -16.64 -2.47 9.53
N ALA A 40 -15.34 -2.34 9.26
CA ALA A 40 -14.57 -1.13 9.53
C ALA A 40 -14.75 -0.02 8.46
N LYS A 41 -15.50 -0.28 7.39
CA LYS A 41 -15.66 0.61 6.22
C LYS A 41 -14.32 1.00 5.57
N LEU A 42 -13.37 0.08 5.53
CA LEU A 42 -12.05 0.26 4.92
C LEU A 42 -11.84 -0.73 3.78
N SER A 43 -10.91 -0.41 2.89
CA SER A 43 -10.41 -1.41 1.94
C SER A 43 -9.62 -2.50 2.68
N LEU A 44 -9.57 -3.72 2.14
CA LEU A 44 -8.81 -4.82 2.75
C LEU A 44 -7.34 -4.44 2.99
N SER A 45 -6.69 -3.80 2.01
CA SER A 45 -5.29 -3.39 2.11
C SER A 45 -5.07 -2.32 3.18
N ASP A 46 -5.96 -1.33 3.25
CA ASP A 46 -5.87 -0.27 4.27
C ASP A 46 -6.14 -0.84 5.67
N TRP A 47 -7.17 -1.70 5.78
CA TRP A 47 -7.49 -2.42 6.99
C TRP A 47 -6.28 -3.21 7.49
N MET A 48 -5.67 -4.04 6.65
CA MET A 48 -4.47 -4.81 6.99
C MET A 48 -3.30 -3.90 7.38
N LYS A 49 -3.02 -2.85 6.59
CA LYS A 49 -1.93 -1.92 6.89
C LYS A 49 -2.10 -1.30 8.27
N ALA A 50 -3.28 -0.80 8.61
CA ALA A 50 -3.53 -0.17 9.91
C ALA A 50 -3.28 -1.12 11.09
N ARG A 51 -3.58 -2.42 10.94
CA ARG A 51 -3.34 -3.42 11.99
C ARG A 51 -1.85 -3.76 12.10
N LEU A 52 -1.18 -3.94 10.96
CA LEU A 52 0.26 -4.17 10.92
C LEU A 52 1.03 -2.98 11.49
N ASP A 53 0.62 -1.75 11.19
CA ASP A 53 1.23 -0.52 11.72
C ASP A 53 1.09 -0.45 13.24
N ARG A 54 -0.11 -0.73 13.77
CA ARG A 54 -0.34 -0.77 15.22
C ARG A 54 0.47 -1.88 15.90
N ALA A 55 0.56 -3.06 15.29
CA ALA A 55 1.37 -4.16 15.82
C ALA A 55 2.85 -3.78 15.84
N ALA A 56 3.37 -3.27 14.72
CA ALA A 56 4.76 -2.84 14.59
C ALA A 56 5.12 -1.75 15.61
N ARG A 57 4.31 -0.71 15.79
CA ARG A 57 4.56 0.32 16.82
C ARG A 57 4.62 -0.28 18.22
N ARG A 58 3.67 -1.16 18.54
CA ARG A 58 3.65 -1.85 19.84
C ARG A 58 4.89 -2.72 20.05
N GLU A 59 5.36 -3.41 19.03
CA GLU A 59 6.55 -4.28 19.11
C GLU A 59 7.86 -3.49 19.17
N LEU A 60 7.91 -2.33 18.49
CA LEU A 60 9.07 -1.44 18.48
C LEU A 60 9.12 -0.48 19.68
N GLY A 61 8.03 -0.37 20.44
CA GLY A 61 7.92 0.54 21.59
C GLY A 61 7.80 2.02 21.21
N ASP A 62 7.25 2.31 20.02
CA ASP A 62 6.99 3.66 19.49
C ASP A 62 5.64 4.23 19.93
#